data_AF-A0A2G9UWC4-F1
#
_entry.id   AF-A0A2G9UWC4-F1
#
_cell.length_a   1.000
_cell.length_b   1.000
_cell.length_c   1.000
_cell.angle_alpha   90.00
_cell.angle_beta   90.00
_cell.angle_gamma   90.00
#
_symmetry.space_group_name_H-M   'P 1'
#
loop_
_entity.id
_entity.type
_entity.pdbx_description
1 polymer ?
#
loop_
_entity_poly.entity_id
_entity_poly.type
_entity_poly.pdbx_seq_one_letter_code
_entity_poly.pdbx_strand_id
1 'polypeptide(L)'
;MTPKVALEAVDTLLRDITQNNEPFGGKITIIGGDFRQVLPVVEHGERQDPVEACVHKSVLWSLFTVHQLSVNMRSRDGRNDWHERFLEIGIGDCNDLKGRVQMREEVMCSSDIVTEVVGATLDLNRTFELCECATLAPKNAHVHGLIDIALDRLRVERSEDEKTHKSVDEASYLEGQCDLLFQQKYMNSLTPTGMPRQELRLKRETIVMLLRNFDVNNGLCYGTRLRVETLGRFTLGLHIHLWR
;
A
#
# COMPACT_ATOMS: atom_id res chain seq x y z
N MET A 1 0.46 -2.88 12.29
CA MET A 1 -0.16 -1.71 11.63
C MET A 1 -1.36 -1.14 12.39
N THR A 2 -2.35 -1.95 12.81
CA THR A 2 -3.48 -1.42 13.60
C THR A 2 -3.03 -0.94 14.98
N PRO A 3 -3.36 0.28 15.41
CA PRO A 3 -3.02 0.75 16.75
C PRO A 3 -3.99 0.18 17.80
N LYS A 4 -3.54 0.03 19.05
CA LYS A 4 -4.34 -0.52 20.17
C LYS A 4 -5.64 0.25 20.41
N VAL A 5 -5.60 1.57 20.25
CA VAL A 5 -6.77 2.44 20.42
C VAL A 5 -7.89 2.10 19.43
N ALA A 6 -7.56 1.60 18.23
CA ALA A 6 -8.58 1.17 17.28
C ALA A 6 -9.26 -0.14 17.74
N LEU A 7 -8.50 -1.08 18.33
CA LEU A 7 -9.05 -2.30 18.90
C LEU A 7 -9.97 -1.98 20.10
N GLU A 8 -9.53 -1.08 20.98
CA GLU A 8 -10.27 -0.63 22.17
C GLU A 8 -11.55 0.15 21.80
N ALA A 9 -11.49 0.95 20.73
CA ALA A 9 -12.65 1.61 20.18
C ALA A 9 -13.67 0.61 19.60
N VAL A 10 -13.20 -0.44 18.92
CA VAL A 10 -14.07 -1.50 18.41
C VAL A 10 -14.74 -2.26 19.55
N ASP A 11 -14.02 -2.58 20.62
CA ASP A 11 -14.58 -3.20 21.83
C ASP A 11 -15.69 -2.32 22.43
N THR A 12 -15.39 -1.05 22.71
CA THR A 12 -16.36 -0.08 23.24
C THR A 12 -17.60 0.02 22.34
N LEU A 13 -17.39 0.19 21.03
CA LEU A 13 -18.48 0.31 20.06
C LEU A 13 -19.37 -0.94 20.03
N LEU A 14 -18.77 -2.14 20.09
CA LEU A 14 -19.54 -3.37 20.07
C LEU A 14 -20.33 -3.57 21.37
N ARG A 15 -19.77 -3.21 22.53
CA ARG A 15 -20.51 -3.22 23.80
C ARG A 15 -21.71 -2.30 23.75
N ASP A 16 -21.51 -1.10 23.23
CA ASP A 16 -22.58 -0.11 23.07
C ASP A 16 -23.66 -0.60 22.11
N ILE A 17 -23.30 -1.07 20.90
CA ILE A 17 -24.28 -1.52 19.90
C ILE A 17 -25.06 -2.75 20.38
N THR A 18 -24.38 -3.69 21.06
CA THR A 18 -25.01 -4.93 21.53
C THR A 18 -25.69 -4.78 22.89
N GLN A 19 -25.52 -3.63 23.56
CA GLN A 19 -25.97 -3.39 24.92
C GLN A 19 -25.49 -4.50 25.88
N ASN A 20 -24.25 -4.95 25.69
CA ASN A 20 -23.64 -6.03 26.44
C ASN A 20 -22.24 -5.61 26.89
N ASN A 21 -22.01 -5.61 28.20
CA ASN A 21 -20.74 -5.17 28.80
C ASN A 21 -19.62 -6.22 28.73
N GLU A 22 -19.91 -7.44 28.28
CA GLU A 22 -18.89 -8.44 27.98
C GLU A 22 -17.94 -7.94 26.89
N PRO A 23 -16.65 -8.35 26.89
CA PRO A 23 -15.69 -7.98 25.86
C PRO A 23 -16.25 -8.17 24.44
N PHE A 24 -16.05 -7.16 23.59
CA PHE A 24 -16.55 -7.03 22.22
C PHE A 24 -18.07 -7.26 22.10
N GLY A 25 -18.85 -6.92 23.12
CA GLY A 25 -20.30 -7.14 23.11
C GLY A 25 -20.69 -8.62 23.13
N GLY A 26 -19.83 -9.48 23.68
CA GLY A 26 -19.99 -10.93 23.68
C GLY A 26 -19.77 -11.60 22.31
N LYS A 27 -19.12 -10.91 21.36
CA LYS A 27 -18.78 -11.49 20.06
C LYS A 27 -17.47 -12.27 20.14
N ILE A 28 -17.39 -13.35 19.37
CA ILE A 28 -16.13 -14.06 19.16
C ILE A 28 -15.27 -13.19 18.25
N THR A 29 -14.17 -12.69 18.80
CA THR A 29 -13.21 -11.84 18.10
C THR A 29 -11.94 -12.62 17.82
N ILE A 30 -11.55 -12.68 16.56
CA ILE A 30 -10.28 -13.27 16.12
C ILE A 30 -9.45 -12.17 15.49
N ILE A 31 -8.25 -11.99 16.01
CA ILE A 31 -7.25 -11.08 15.44
C ILE A 31 -6.10 -11.89 14.87
N GLY A 32 -5.64 -11.51 13.69
CA GLY A 32 -4.51 -12.14 13.00
C GLY A 32 -3.53 -11.07 12.52
N GLY A 33 -2.25 -11.37 12.64
CA GLY A 33 -1.19 -10.47 12.21
C GLY A 33 0.19 -11.02 12.54
N ASP A 34 1.22 -10.30 12.11
CA ASP A 34 2.61 -10.62 12.38
C ASP A 34 3.31 -9.37 12.93
N PHE A 35 3.69 -9.40 14.20
CA PHE A 35 4.34 -8.27 14.88
C PHE A 35 5.79 -8.04 14.42
N ARG A 36 6.37 -8.98 13.66
CA ARG A 36 7.69 -8.82 13.01
C ARG A 36 7.62 -7.96 11.74
N GLN A 37 6.42 -7.62 11.28
CA GLN A 37 6.21 -6.79 10.10
C GLN A 37 6.17 -5.30 10.51
N VAL A 38 5.21 -4.55 9.98
CA VAL A 38 5.16 -3.09 10.11
C VAL A 38 4.40 -2.67 11.37
N LEU A 39 5.05 -1.85 12.19
CA LEU A 39 4.45 -1.22 13.37
C LEU A 39 3.34 -0.22 12.96
N PRO A 40 2.42 0.16 13.87
CA PRO A 40 1.52 1.27 13.65
C PRO A 40 2.27 2.57 13.33
N VAL A 41 1.72 3.38 12.43
CA VAL A 41 2.27 4.70 12.13
C VAL A 41 1.80 5.67 13.21
N VAL A 42 2.74 6.34 13.88
CA VAL A 42 2.47 7.42 14.84
C VAL A 42 3.12 8.68 14.29
N GLU A 43 2.31 9.64 13.84
CA GLU A 43 2.81 10.90 13.31
C GLU A 43 3.47 11.71 14.43
N HIS A 44 4.65 12.26 14.13
CA HIS A 44 5.45 13.04 15.08
C HIS A 44 5.85 12.28 16.37
N GLY A 45 5.76 10.94 16.36
CA GLY A 45 6.15 10.11 17.49
C GLY A 45 7.66 9.85 17.57
N GLU A 46 8.12 9.56 18.78
CA GLU A 46 9.44 9.04 19.07
C GLU A 46 9.53 7.53 18.75
N ARG A 47 10.73 6.95 18.87
CA ARG A 47 10.96 5.52 18.56
C ARG A 47 10.11 4.56 19.40
N GLN A 48 9.69 4.96 20.59
CA GLN A 48 8.90 4.12 21.49
C GLN A 48 7.41 4.16 21.18
N ASP A 49 6.91 5.26 20.60
CA ASP A 49 5.47 5.46 20.42
C ASP A 49 4.82 4.43 19.49
N PRO A 50 5.42 4.05 18.35
CA PRO A 50 4.90 2.96 17.52
C PRO A 50 4.81 1.62 18.26
N VAL A 51 5.76 1.35 19.17
CA VAL A 51 5.75 0.13 19.99
C VAL A 51 4.62 0.20 21.00
N GLU A 52 4.44 1.33 21.67
CA GLU A 52 3.36 1.54 22.65
C GLU A 52 1.97 1.61 22.01
N ALA A 53 1.90 1.97 20.74
CA ALA A 53 0.68 1.93 19.95
C ALA A 53 0.30 0.52 19.49
N CYS A 54 1.17 -0.50 19.61
CA CYS A 54 0.87 -1.84 19.13
C CYS A 54 -0.29 -2.50 19.89
N VAL A 55 -1.06 -3.34 19.19
CA VAL A 55 -2.19 -4.11 19.77
C VAL A 55 -1.79 -4.92 21.01
N HIS A 56 -0.58 -5.48 21.06
CA HIS A 56 -0.12 -6.26 22.22
C HIS A 56 0.04 -5.42 23.51
N LYS A 57 0.05 -4.08 23.39
CA LYS A 57 0.08 -3.13 24.51
C LYS A 57 -1.31 -2.68 24.96
N SER A 58 -2.37 -3.21 24.34
CA SER A 58 -3.75 -2.96 24.74
C SER A 58 -4.06 -3.64 26.07
N VAL A 59 -4.93 -3.01 26.87
CA VAL A 59 -5.51 -3.63 28.07
C VAL A 59 -6.34 -4.88 27.73
N LEU A 60 -6.84 -4.97 26.50
CA LEU A 60 -7.63 -6.11 26.02
C LEU A 60 -6.78 -7.30 25.63
N TRP A 61 -5.46 -7.13 25.47
CA TRP A 61 -4.58 -8.20 24.97
C TRP A 61 -4.60 -9.45 25.86
N SER A 62 -4.70 -9.27 27.18
CA SER A 62 -4.77 -10.35 28.17
C SER A 62 -6.01 -11.23 28.05
N LEU A 63 -7.04 -10.77 27.33
CA LEU A 63 -8.28 -11.53 27.09
C LEU A 63 -8.14 -12.53 25.93
N PHE A 64 -7.12 -12.37 25.08
CA PHE A 64 -6.93 -13.23 23.91
C PHE A 64 -6.13 -14.49 24.26
N THR A 65 -6.54 -15.60 23.66
CA THR A 65 -5.70 -16.81 23.59
C THR A 65 -4.80 -16.72 22.37
N VAL A 66 -3.48 -16.82 22.57
CA VAL A 66 -2.50 -16.69 21.49
C VAL A 66 -2.27 -18.04 20.82
N HIS A 67 -2.51 -18.09 19.51
CA HIS A 67 -2.16 -19.23 18.65
C HIS A 67 -1.09 -18.82 17.64
N GLN A 68 -0.05 -19.65 17.50
CA GLN A 68 1.06 -19.40 16.59
C GLN A 68 1.02 -20.36 15.41
N LEU A 69 1.13 -19.82 14.19
CA LEU A 69 1.30 -20.61 12.98
C LEU A 69 2.80 -20.74 12.69
N SER A 70 3.28 -21.98 12.55
CA SER A 70 4.72 -22.28 12.39
C SER A 70 5.13 -22.58 10.94
N VAL A 71 4.19 -22.90 10.06
CA VAL A 71 4.49 -23.33 8.69
C VAL A 71 4.20 -22.21 7.70
N ASN A 72 5.24 -21.74 7.01
CA ASN A 72 5.09 -20.78 5.91
C ASN A 72 4.50 -21.51 4.69
N MET A 73 3.28 -21.13 4.30
CA MET A 73 2.58 -21.70 3.15
C MET A 73 2.88 -20.98 1.84
N ARG A 74 3.39 -19.75 1.88
CA ARG A 74 3.59 -18.86 0.73
C ARG A 74 4.87 -19.19 -0.05
N SER A 75 5.91 -19.63 0.65
CA SER A 75 7.22 -19.90 0.07
C SER A 75 7.58 -21.39 0.05
N ARG A 76 6.60 -22.29 0.16
CA ARG A 76 6.83 -23.76 0.26
C ARG A 76 7.62 -24.34 -0.91
N ASP A 77 7.31 -23.88 -2.12
CA ASP A 77 7.94 -24.36 -3.36
C ASP A 77 9.16 -23.51 -3.76
N GLY A 78 9.57 -22.57 -2.91
CA GLY A 78 10.74 -21.72 -3.15
C GLY A 78 12.01 -22.55 -3.14
N ARG A 79 12.74 -22.56 -4.27
CA ARG A 79 13.94 -23.40 -4.48
C ARG A 79 15.12 -23.15 -3.54
N ASN A 80 15.06 -22.11 -2.71
CA ASN A 80 16.19 -21.62 -1.93
C ASN A 80 15.70 -21.36 -0.50
N ASP A 81 16.55 -21.61 0.48
CA ASP A 81 16.52 -21.31 1.92
C ASP A 81 16.00 -19.91 2.37
N TRP A 82 15.43 -19.12 1.46
CA TRP A 82 14.80 -17.82 1.68
C TRP A 82 13.77 -17.81 2.80
N HIS A 83 13.02 -18.89 2.99
CA HIS A 83 11.99 -18.92 4.04
C HIS A 83 12.59 -18.83 5.44
N GLU A 84 13.72 -19.51 5.70
CA GLU A 84 14.49 -19.40 6.95
C GLU A 84 15.08 -18.01 7.07
N ARG A 85 15.71 -17.50 6.00
CA ARG A 85 16.30 -16.17 6.00
C ARG A 85 15.28 -15.05 6.23
N PHE A 86 14.06 -15.15 5.68
CA PHE A 86 13.00 -14.18 5.96
C PHE A 86 12.56 -14.21 7.42
N LEU A 87 12.61 -15.38 8.08
CA LEU A 87 12.36 -15.48 9.51
C LEU A 87 13.47 -14.81 10.32
N GLU A 88 14.75 -15.04 9.97
CA GLU A 88 15.90 -14.36 10.60
C GLU A 88 15.79 -12.83 10.47
N ILE A 89 15.43 -12.33 9.27
CA ILE A 89 15.19 -10.90 9.01
C ILE A 89 14.04 -10.37 9.86
N GLY A 90 12.93 -11.10 9.92
CA GLY A 90 11.75 -10.67 10.69
C GLY A 90 12.00 -10.64 12.20
N ILE A 91 12.79 -11.58 12.73
CA ILE A 91 13.18 -11.60 14.15
C ILE A 91 14.23 -10.51 14.44
N GLY A 92 15.03 -10.16 13.44
CA GLY A 92 16.10 -9.17 13.54
C GLY A 92 17.46 -9.79 13.90
N ASP A 93 17.58 -11.12 13.87
CA ASP A 93 18.82 -11.84 14.21
C ASP A 93 19.96 -11.57 13.22
N CYS A 94 19.62 -11.22 11.97
CA CYS A 94 20.59 -10.88 10.94
C CYS A 94 20.95 -9.38 10.90
N ASN A 95 20.46 -8.58 11.85
CA ASN A 95 20.70 -7.15 11.86
C ASN A 95 22.05 -6.81 12.48
N ASP A 96 22.81 -5.92 11.85
CA ASP A 96 24.03 -5.37 12.45
C ASP A 96 23.73 -4.42 13.63
N LEU A 97 24.77 -3.92 14.30
CA LEU A 97 24.64 -2.96 15.42
C LEU A 97 23.92 -1.65 15.04
N LYS A 98 23.74 -1.37 13.74
CA LYS A 98 23.02 -0.22 13.20
C LYS A 98 21.62 -0.58 12.70
N GLY A 99 21.17 -1.82 12.90
CA GLY A 99 19.86 -2.31 12.46
C GLY A 99 19.79 -2.60 10.95
N ARG A 100 20.93 -2.81 10.28
CA ARG A 100 20.98 -3.07 8.84
C ARG A 100 21.08 -4.56 8.56
N VAL A 101 20.39 -5.00 7.52
CA VAL A 101 20.44 -6.37 7.02
C VAL A 101 21.41 -6.43 5.83
N GLN A 102 22.37 -7.35 5.89
CA GLN A 102 23.23 -7.64 4.73
C GLN A 102 22.46 -8.53 3.76
N MET A 103 22.24 -8.05 2.53
CA MET A 103 21.64 -8.86 1.46
C MET A 103 22.69 -9.70 0.73
N ARG A 104 22.27 -10.83 0.13
CA ARG A 104 23.14 -11.64 -0.74
C ARG A 104 23.38 -10.89 -2.04
N GLU A 105 24.60 -10.90 -2.55
CA GLU A 105 24.95 -10.21 -3.80
C GLU A 105 24.13 -10.71 -5.00
N GLU A 106 23.74 -11.98 -4.99
CA GLU A 106 22.92 -12.62 -6.04
C GLU A 106 21.54 -11.98 -6.25
N VAL A 107 20.98 -11.32 -5.22
CA VAL A 107 19.67 -10.65 -5.30
C VAL A 107 19.79 -9.13 -5.39
N MET A 108 21.00 -8.61 -5.38
CA MET A 108 21.24 -7.19 -5.51
C MET A 108 21.25 -6.82 -7.00
N CYS A 109 20.57 -5.73 -7.32
CA CYS A 109 20.67 -5.16 -8.64
C CYS A 109 22.10 -4.66 -8.89
N SER A 110 22.63 -4.95 -10.07
CA SER A 110 23.90 -4.41 -10.58
C SER A 110 23.78 -2.95 -11.04
N SER A 111 22.56 -2.53 -11.38
CA SER A 111 22.21 -1.22 -11.91
C SER A 111 20.89 -0.72 -11.30
N ASP A 112 20.23 0.24 -11.96
CA ASP A 112 18.95 0.79 -11.50
C ASP A 112 17.83 -0.26 -11.59
N ILE A 113 17.03 -0.37 -10.52
CA ILE A 113 15.96 -1.38 -10.39
C ILE A 113 14.92 -1.30 -11.50
N VAL A 114 14.61 -0.09 -12.00
CA VAL A 114 13.70 0.05 -13.14
C VAL A 114 14.35 -0.56 -14.37
N THR A 115 15.63 -0.30 -14.60
CA THR A 115 16.33 -0.88 -15.76
C THR A 115 16.44 -2.39 -15.72
N GLU A 116 16.61 -2.99 -14.55
CA GLU A 116 16.65 -4.46 -14.45
C GLU A 116 15.28 -5.12 -14.54
N VAL A 117 14.25 -4.53 -13.92
CA VAL A 117 12.89 -5.09 -13.94
C VAL A 117 12.20 -4.78 -15.27
N VAL A 118 12.24 -3.52 -15.67
CA VAL A 118 11.49 -2.96 -16.80
C VAL A 118 12.28 -3.05 -18.10
N GLY A 119 13.63 -3.02 -18.05
CA GLY A 119 14.48 -2.91 -19.24
C GLY A 119 14.57 -1.49 -19.79
N ALA A 120 15.27 -1.32 -20.92
CA ALA A 120 15.44 -0.02 -21.59
C ALA A 120 14.13 0.48 -22.25
N THR A 121 13.29 -0.45 -22.71
CA THR A 121 11.99 -0.17 -23.31
C THR A 121 10.97 -1.23 -22.88
N LEU A 122 9.75 -0.78 -22.60
CA LEU A 122 8.60 -1.62 -22.38
C LEU A 122 7.79 -1.70 -23.67
N ASP A 123 7.65 -2.92 -24.20
CA ASP A 123 6.63 -3.23 -25.18
C ASP A 123 5.35 -3.74 -24.49
N LEU A 124 4.25 -3.81 -25.23
CA LEU A 124 2.95 -4.20 -24.69
C LEU A 124 2.92 -5.67 -24.23
N ASN A 125 3.79 -6.52 -24.81
CA ASN A 125 3.85 -7.95 -24.48
C ASN A 125 4.50 -8.19 -23.11
N ARG A 126 5.56 -7.45 -22.77
CA ARG A 126 6.23 -7.54 -21.45
C ARG A 126 5.40 -6.94 -20.32
N THR A 127 4.42 -6.07 -20.61
CA THR A 127 3.49 -5.57 -19.59
C THR A 127 2.72 -6.70 -18.91
N PHE A 128 2.40 -7.79 -19.63
CA PHE A 128 1.73 -8.95 -19.05
C PHE A 128 2.59 -9.70 -18.04
N GLU A 129 3.87 -9.91 -18.35
CA GLU A 129 4.84 -10.55 -17.44
C GLU A 129 5.07 -9.69 -16.19
N LEU A 130 5.09 -8.37 -16.37
CA LEU A 130 5.27 -7.41 -15.27
C LEU A 130 4.03 -7.22 -14.41
N CYS A 131 2.85 -7.70 -14.84
CA CYS A 131 1.67 -7.71 -13.98
C CYS A 131 1.91 -8.53 -12.72
N GLU A 132 2.77 -9.55 -12.79
CA GLU A 132 3.12 -10.42 -11.66
C GLU A 132 4.25 -9.84 -10.78
N CYS A 133 4.85 -8.73 -11.19
CA CYS A 133 5.93 -8.07 -10.47
C CYS A 133 5.43 -6.87 -9.67
N ALA A 134 6.03 -6.62 -8.51
CA ALA A 134 5.79 -5.41 -7.73
C ALA A 134 7.12 -4.76 -7.35
N THR A 135 7.23 -3.46 -7.60
CA THR A 135 8.37 -2.67 -7.13
C THR A 135 7.97 -1.94 -5.85
N LEU A 136 8.74 -2.13 -4.79
CA LEU A 136 8.51 -1.52 -3.49
C LEU A 136 9.62 -0.50 -3.21
N ALA A 137 9.26 0.65 -2.65
CA ALA A 137 10.23 1.63 -2.18
C ALA A 137 9.84 2.17 -0.79
N PRO A 138 10.80 2.60 0.04
CA PRO A 138 10.51 3.03 1.42
C PRO A 138 9.64 4.29 1.53
N LYS A 139 9.60 5.13 0.48
CA LYS A 139 8.88 6.40 0.45
C LYS A 139 8.05 6.52 -0.81
N ASN A 140 6.85 7.08 -0.68
CA ASN A 140 5.95 7.35 -1.82
C ASN A 140 6.63 8.22 -2.88
N ALA A 141 7.43 9.22 -2.49
CA ALA A 141 8.19 10.05 -3.44
C ALA A 141 9.11 9.22 -4.37
N HIS A 142 9.76 8.19 -3.84
CA HIS A 142 10.59 7.29 -4.64
C HIS A 142 9.73 6.37 -5.52
N VAL A 143 8.66 5.79 -4.96
CA VAL A 143 7.70 4.97 -5.74
C VAL A 143 7.22 5.76 -6.95
N HIS A 144 6.88 7.02 -6.75
CA HIS A 144 6.43 7.84 -7.83
C HIS A 144 7.49 8.12 -8.90
N GLY A 145 8.74 8.41 -8.51
CA GLY A 145 9.82 8.57 -9.47
C GLY A 145 10.03 7.30 -10.31
N LEU A 146 9.91 6.12 -9.70
CA LEU A 146 9.98 4.84 -10.40
C LEU A 146 8.81 4.66 -11.38
N ILE A 147 7.59 5.04 -10.97
CA ILE A 147 6.40 5.03 -11.85
C ILE A 147 6.59 5.97 -13.04
N ASP A 148 7.09 7.19 -12.80
CA ASP A 148 7.31 8.19 -13.87
C ASP A 148 8.31 7.65 -14.91
N ILE A 149 9.43 7.05 -14.47
CA ILE A 149 10.41 6.42 -15.37
C ILE A 149 9.78 5.24 -16.12
N ALA A 150 9.02 4.37 -15.45
CA ALA A 150 8.39 3.22 -16.08
C ALA A 150 7.36 3.65 -17.14
N LEU A 151 6.56 4.68 -16.84
CA LEU A 151 5.61 5.26 -17.80
C LEU A 151 6.33 5.88 -19.00
N ASP A 152 7.45 6.57 -18.80
CA ASP A 152 8.22 7.16 -19.90
C ASP A 152 8.84 6.08 -20.82
N ARG A 153 9.21 4.91 -20.26
CA ARG A 153 9.73 3.77 -21.02
C ARG A 153 8.65 2.95 -21.73
N LEU A 154 7.39 3.07 -21.30
CA LEU A 154 6.24 2.45 -21.97
C LEU A 154 5.93 3.18 -23.26
N ARG A 155 6.21 2.53 -24.38
CA ARG A 155 5.95 3.09 -25.72
C ARG A 155 4.51 2.80 -26.11
N VAL A 156 3.86 3.83 -26.66
CA VAL A 156 2.50 3.74 -27.19
C VAL A 156 2.51 4.27 -28.61
N GLU A 157 1.89 3.54 -29.52
CA GLU A 157 1.94 3.87 -30.95
C GLU A 157 1.02 5.03 -31.33
N ARG A 158 -0.11 5.17 -30.60
CA ARG A 158 -1.13 6.17 -30.88
C ARG A 158 -1.19 7.18 -29.76
N SER A 159 -1.37 8.46 -30.12
CA SER A 159 -1.54 9.54 -29.15
C SER A 159 -2.82 9.41 -28.31
N GLU A 160 -3.82 8.67 -28.80
CA GLU A 160 -5.07 8.40 -28.05
C GLU A 160 -4.88 7.42 -26.89
N ASP A 161 -3.80 6.64 -26.91
CA ASP A 161 -3.47 5.63 -25.91
C ASP A 161 -2.58 6.17 -24.78
N GLU A 162 -2.27 7.48 -24.77
CA GLU A 162 -1.64 8.19 -23.65
C GLU A 162 -2.47 9.41 -23.25
N LYS A 163 -2.74 9.57 -21.95
CA LYS A 163 -3.54 10.69 -21.46
C LYS A 163 -3.16 11.12 -20.04
N THR A 164 -3.18 12.43 -19.81
CA THR A 164 -3.05 13.01 -18.48
C THR A 164 -4.40 13.54 -18.01
N HIS A 165 -4.89 13.01 -16.90
CA HIS A 165 -6.07 13.50 -16.20
C HIS A 165 -5.63 14.42 -15.06
N LYS A 166 -6.19 15.63 -14.99
CA LYS A 166 -5.88 16.61 -13.95
C LYS A 166 -7.03 16.66 -12.93
N SER A 167 -6.70 16.68 -11.64
CA SER A 167 -7.70 16.90 -10.59
C SER A 167 -8.28 18.32 -10.67
N VAL A 168 -9.45 18.47 -10.07
CA VAL A 168 -10.14 19.75 -9.88
C VAL A 168 -10.36 19.87 -8.38
N ASP A 169 -9.55 20.70 -7.73
CA ASP A 169 -9.50 20.84 -6.28
C ASP A 169 -9.92 22.26 -5.87
N GLU A 170 -10.80 22.35 -4.88
CA GLU A 170 -11.31 23.61 -4.33
C GLU A 170 -11.23 23.57 -2.79
N ALA A 171 -10.82 24.69 -2.17
CA ALA A 171 -10.79 24.81 -0.72
C ALA A 171 -12.14 25.32 -0.21
N SER A 172 -12.71 24.65 0.80
CA SER A 172 -13.90 25.13 1.51
C SER A 172 -13.49 26.13 2.60
N TYR A 173 -14.09 27.31 2.61
CA TYR A 173 -13.85 28.33 3.63
C TYR A 173 -15.03 28.41 4.61
N LEU A 174 -14.75 28.64 5.89
CA LEU A 174 -15.79 28.99 6.88
C LEU A 174 -16.24 30.44 6.64
N GLU A 175 -17.55 30.70 6.78
CA GLU A 175 -18.10 32.06 6.63
C GLU A 175 -17.33 33.07 7.48
N GLY A 176 -16.82 34.13 6.84
CA GLY A 176 -16.07 35.21 7.49
C GLY A 176 -14.54 35.09 7.44
N GLN A 177 -13.98 33.99 6.91
CA GLN A 177 -12.56 33.91 6.57
C GLN A 177 -12.37 34.19 5.08
N CYS A 178 -12.21 35.46 4.72
CA CYS A 178 -11.67 35.85 3.42
C CYS A 178 -10.15 36.05 3.51
N ASP A 179 -9.45 35.59 2.47
CA ASP A 179 -8.13 36.07 2.03
C ASP A 179 -6.84 35.43 2.59
N LEU A 180 -6.86 34.13 2.89
CA LEU A 180 -5.67 33.30 2.65
C LEU A 180 -5.97 32.34 1.51
N LEU A 181 -6.04 32.92 0.30
CA LEU A 181 -6.13 32.21 -0.96
C LEU A 181 -4.98 31.20 -1.02
N PHE A 182 -5.26 29.92 -0.78
CA PHE A 182 -4.32 28.88 -1.16
C PHE A 182 -4.10 29.02 -2.66
N GLN A 183 -2.88 29.39 -3.06
CA GLN A 183 -2.57 29.51 -4.47
C GLN A 183 -2.83 28.14 -5.12
N GLN A 184 -3.47 28.13 -6.30
CA GLN A 184 -3.72 26.87 -7.02
C GLN A 184 -2.45 26.03 -7.19
N LYS A 185 -1.29 26.69 -7.37
CA LYS A 185 0.02 26.02 -7.44
C LYS A 185 0.39 25.27 -6.17
N TYR A 186 0.05 25.81 -5.00
CA TYR A 186 0.25 25.14 -3.71
C TYR A 186 -0.70 23.95 -3.58
N MET A 187 -1.98 24.11 -3.90
CA MET A 187 -2.94 23.00 -3.87
C MET A 187 -2.52 21.86 -4.80
N ASN A 188 -2.08 22.18 -6.01
CA ASN A 188 -1.64 21.21 -7.00
C ASN A 188 -0.34 20.48 -6.60
N SER A 189 0.45 21.03 -5.67
CA SER A 189 1.67 20.37 -5.18
C SER A 189 1.41 19.42 -4.00
N LEU A 190 0.21 19.45 -3.42
CA LEU A 190 -0.15 18.56 -2.33
C LEU A 190 -0.31 17.12 -2.82
N THR A 191 0.18 16.17 -2.03
CA THR A 191 0.03 14.72 -2.25
C THR A 191 -0.47 14.05 -0.97
N PRO A 192 -1.71 14.33 -0.55
CA PRO A 192 -2.24 13.81 0.71
C PRO A 192 -2.34 12.28 0.68
N THR A 193 -2.15 11.67 1.84
CA THR A 193 -2.20 10.22 2.01
C THR A 193 -3.54 9.65 1.54
N GLY A 194 -3.51 8.60 0.73
CA GLY A 194 -4.71 7.94 0.21
C GLY A 194 -5.37 8.65 -0.97
N MET A 195 -4.78 9.71 -1.51
CA MET A 195 -5.23 10.37 -2.74
C MET A 195 -4.19 10.25 -3.86
N PRO A 196 -4.63 10.20 -5.13
CA PRO A 196 -3.72 10.27 -6.27
C PRO A 196 -3.09 11.67 -6.40
N ARG A 197 -2.03 11.77 -7.20
CA ARG A 197 -1.43 13.05 -7.59
C ARG A 197 -2.41 13.90 -8.41
N GLN A 198 -2.20 15.23 -8.38
CA GLN A 198 -2.96 16.19 -9.17
C GLN A 198 -2.94 15.88 -10.67
N GLU A 199 -1.80 15.39 -11.19
CA GLU A 199 -1.69 14.90 -12.56
C GLU A 199 -1.57 13.37 -12.55
N LEU A 200 -2.57 12.71 -13.11
CA LEU A 200 -2.59 11.26 -13.31
C LEU A 200 -2.31 10.96 -14.78
N ARG A 201 -1.06 10.59 -15.07
CA ARG A 201 -0.61 10.12 -16.38
C ARG A 201 -0.95 8.65 -16.54
N LEU A 202 -1.67 8.30 -17.60
CA LEU A 202 -2.06 6.94 -17.91
C LEU A 202 -1.72 6.62 -19.36
N LYS A 203 -1.33 5.37 -19.57
CA LYS A 203 -1.10 4.78 -20.89
C LYS A 203 -1.89 3.49 -20.99
N ARG A 204 -2.28 3.10 -22.19
CA ARG A 204 -2.87 1.79 -22.43
C ARG A 204 -1.93 0.67 -21.93
N GLU A 205 -2.51 -0.42 -21.44
CA GLU A 205 -1.88 -1.57 -20.79
C GLU A 205 -1.20 -1.29 -19.44
N THR A 206 -1.24 -0.07 -18.91
CA THR A 206 -0.72 0.21 -17.56
C THR A 206 -1.57 -0.45 -16.47
N ILE A 207 -0.91 -0.90 -15.40
CA ILE A 207 -1.57 -1.42 -14.21
C ILE A 207 -1.83 -0.28 -13.24
N VAL A 208 -3.10 -0.13 -12.86
CA VAL A 208 -3.58 0.85 -11.88
C VAL A 208 -4.22 0.12 -10.70
N MET A 209 -4.31 0.80 -9.56
CA MET A 209 -4.92 0.25 -8.34
C MET A 209 -6.08 1.13 -7.90
N LEU A 210 -7.19 0.52 -7.49
CA LEU A 210 -8.30 1.23 -6.89
C LEU A 210 -7.91 1.76 -5.51
N LEU A 211 -8.11 3.06 -5.29
CA LEU A 211 -7.87 3.73 -4.01
C LEU A 211 -9.16 3.92 -3.19
N ARG A 212 -10.31 3.43 -3.67
CA ARG A 212 -11.61 3.50 -2.97
C ARG A 212 -12.45 2.27 -3.29
N ASN A 213 -13.36 1.93 -2.37
CA ASN A 213 -14.37 0.90 -2.62
C ASN A 213 -15.38 1.45 -3.63
N PHE A 214 -15.52 0.78 -4.77
CA PHE A 214 -16.45 1.16 -5.83
C PHE A 214 -17.65 0.22 -5.87
N ASP A 215 -17.39 -1.08 -5.93
CA ASP A 215 -18.42 -2.11 -5.92
C ASP A 215 -17.91 -3.35 -5.18
N VAL A 216 -18.26 -3.45 -3.90
CA VAL A 216 -17.80 -4.53 -3.03
C VAL A 216 -18.37 -5.88 -3.47
N ASN A 217 -19.60 -5.90 -4.01
CA ASN A 217 -20.26 -7.15 -4.41
C ASN A 217 -19.58 -7.80 -5.62
N ASN A 218 -19.04 -6.97 -6.52
CA ASN A 218 -18.29 -7.42 -7.69
C ASN A 218 -16.76 -7.45 -7.47
N GLY A 219 -16.30 -7.27 -6.23
CA GLY A 219 -14.87 -7.33 -5.89
C GLY A 219 -14.05 -6.11 -6.30
N LEU A 220 -14.68 -5.00 -6.69
CA LEU A 220 -14.02 -3.72 -6.99
C LEU A 220 -13.81 -2.92 -5.70
N CYS A 221 -12.93 -3.42 -4.84
CA CYS A 221 -12.58 -2.82 -3.57
C CYS A 221 -11.21 -2.14 -3.62
N TYR A 222 -10.89 -1.40 -2.55
CA TYR A 222 -9.57 -0.82 -2.34
C TYR A 222 -8.46 -1.86 -2.53
N GLY A 223 -7.44 -1.54 -3.32
CA GLY A 223 -6.32 -2.44 -3.61
C GLY A 223 -6.51 -3.31 -4.85
N THR A 224 -7.70 -3.33 -5.46
CA THR A 224 -7.93 -4.07 -6.71
C THR A 224 -7.03 -3.55 -7.82
N ARG A 225 -6.28 -4.44 -8.46
CA ARG A 225 -5.41 -4.12 -9.61
C ARG A 225 -6.18 -4.30 -10.91
N LEU A 226 -6.11 -3.27 -11.74
CA LEU A 226 -6.82 -3.17 -13.00
C LEU A 226 -5.84 -2.78 -14.10
N ARG A 227 -6.09 -3.25 -15.32
CA ARG A 227 -5.32 -2.87 -16.49
C ARG A 227 -6.11 -1.87 -17.32
N VAL A 228 -5.45 -0.81 -17.77
CA VAL A 228 -6.05 0.19 -18.66
C VAL A 228 -6.17 -0.36 -20.08
N GLU A 229 -7.38 -0.44 -20.63
CA GLU A 229 -7.62 -0.88 -22.01
C GLU A 229 -7.97 0.29 -22.93
N THR A 230 -8.78 1.23 -22.46
CA THR A 230 -9.20 2.39 -23.27
C THR A 230 -9.23 3.67 -22.44
N LEU A 231 -8.83 4.78 -23.05
CA LEU A 231 -8.77 6.10 -22.44
C LEU A 231 -9.76 7.05 -23.12
N GLY A 232 -10.92 7.25 -22.49
CA GLY A 232 -11.95 8.19 -22.95
C GLY A 232 -11.76 9.61 -22.43
N ARG A 233 -12.68 10.52 -22.78
CA ARG A 233 -12.69 11.89 -22.23
C ARG A 233 -13.07 11.91 -20.76
N PHE A 234 -14.10 11.15 -20.40
CA PHE A 234 -14.65 11.06 -19.04
C PHE A 234 -14.84 9.60 -18.60
N THR A 235 -14.26 8.66 -19.34
CA THR A 235 -14.41 7.22 -19.13
C THR A 235 -13.05 6.56 -19.21
N LEU A 236 -12.84 5.52 -18.40
CA LEU A 236 -11.71 4.61 -18.52
C LEU A 236 -12.26 3.20 -18.70
N GLY A 237 -11.83 2.51 -19.76
CA GLY A 237 -12.06 1.07 -19.90
C GLY A 237 -10.97 0.33 -19.14
N LEU A 238 -11.37 -0.49 -18.17
CA LEU A 238 -10.47 -1.21 -17.29
C LEU A 238 -10.79 -2.71 -17.33
N HIS A 239 -9.76 -3.53 -17.37
CA HIS A 239 -9.87 -4.97 -17.24
C HIS A 239 -9.40 -5.43 -15.86
N ILE A 240 -10.20 -6.26 -15.20
CA ILE A 240 -9.84 -6.79 -13.88
C ILE A 240 -8.72 -7.80 -14.04
N HIS A 241 -7.57 -7.51 -13.44
CA HIS A 241 -6.46 -8.44 -13.39
C HIS A 241 -6.53 -9.21 -12.07
N LEU A 242 -7.24 -10.34 -12.09
CA LEU A 242 -7.30 -11.25 -10.95
C LEU A 242 -6.01 -12.05 -10.86
N TRP A 243 -5.35 -11.97 -9.72
CA TRP A 243 -4.25 -12.87 -9.37
C TRP A 243 -4.85 -14.27 -9.26
N ARG A 244 -4.39 -15.18 -10.12
CA ARG A 244 -4.57 -16.62 -9.90
C ARG A 244 -3.41 -17.14 -9.06
#